data_AF-A0A4V3SR92-F1
#
_entry.id   AF-A0A4V3SR92-F1
#
_cell.length_a   1.000
_cell.length_b   1.000
_cell.length_c   1.000
_cell.angle_alpha   90.00
_cell.angle_beta   90.00
_cell.angle_gamma   90.00
#
_symmetry.space_group_name_H-M   'P 1'
#
loop_
_entity.id
_entity.type
_entity.pdbx_description
1 polymer ?
#
loop_
_entity_poly.entity_id
_entity_poly.type
_entity_poly.pdbx_seq_one_letter_code
_entity_poly.pdbx_strand_id
1 'polypeptide(L)'
;MTKKQKSAVENQTVYQHTRGVVRDNAIMALLHDKLFHQRIEKKRKGKGSYQRKEKHVGKFFEKPDYKFFDFRNFIIGFFLS
;
A
#
# COMPACT_ATOMS: atom_id res chain seq x y z
N MET A 1 38.62 13.41 -31.80
CA MET A 1 37.16 13.68 -31.69
C MET A 1 36.56 12.68 -30.71
N THR A 2 36.25 13.09 -29.49
CA THR A 2 35.69 12.19 -28.46
C THR A 2 34.18 12.12 -28.60
N LYS A 3 33.63 10.92 -28.78
CA LYS A 3 32.18 10.69 -28.76
C LYS A 3 31.68 10.84 -27.32
N LYS A 4 30.86 11.86 -27.05
CA LYS A 4 30.18 12.06 -25.76
C LYS A 4 29.09 10.98 -25.64
N GLN A 5 29.26 10.03 -24.71
CA GLN A 5 28.25 9.02 -24.44
C GLN A 5 27.03 9.68 -23.76
N LYS A 6 25.83 9.45 -24.30
CA LYS A 6 24.58 9.86 -23.64
C LYS A 6 24.43 9.06 -22.35
N SER A 7 24.23 9.76 -21.25
CA SER A 7 24.02 9.14 -19.95
C SER A 7 22.60 8.59 -19.88
N ALA A 8 22.42 7.37 -19.37
CA ALA A 8 21.12 6.70 -19.32
C ALA A 8 20.07 7.42 -18.44
N VAL A 9 20.47 8.47 -17.71
CA VAL A 9 19.65 9.24 -16.77
C VAL A 9 18.85 10.36 -17.47
N GLU A 10 19.15 10.67 -18.74
CA GLU A 10 18.58 11.80 -19.47
C GLU A 10 17.05 11.71 -19.71
N ASN A 11 16.45 10.52 -19.56
CA ASN A 11 15.02 10.27 -19.81
C ASN A 11 14.22 9.89 -18.55
N GLN A 12 14.60 10.40 -17.37
CA GLN A 12 13.91 10.06 -16.11
C GLN A 12 13.16 11.27 -15.54
N THR A 13 11.88 11.06 -15.20
CA THR A 13 11.06 12.06 -14.51
C THR A 13 11.57 12.25 -13.08
N VAL A 14 11.99 13.47 -12.73
CA VAL A 14 12.53 13.82 -11.42
C VAL A 14 11.41 14.21 -10.45
N TYR A 15 11.46 13.69 -9.23
CA TYR A 15 10.52 14.05 -8.16
C TYR A 15 10.83 15.45 -7.58
N GLN A 16 9.81 16.31 -7.46
CA GLN A 16 9.94 17.65 -6.89
C GLN A 16 9.61 17.63 -5.38
N HIS A 17 10.63 17.80 -4.55
CA HIS A 17 10.49 17.81 -3.08
C HIS A 17 10.11 19.18 -2.51
N THR A 18 9.53 19.22 -1.31
CA THR A 18 9.03 20.47 -0.70
C THR A 18 10.04 21.22 0.18
N ARG A 19 11.25 20.68 0.39
CA ARG A 19 12.25 21.20 1.35
C ARG A 19 13.01 22.47 0.91
N GLY A 20 12.70 23.01 -0.27
CA GLY A 20 13.47 24.13 -0.85
C GLY A 20 14.89 23.72 -1.23
N VAL A 21 15.85 24.63 -1.17
CA VAL A 21 17.26 24.33 -1.50
C VAL A 21 17.90 23.55 -0.35
N VAL A 22 18.26 22.30 -0.61
CA VAL A 22 18.97 21.46 0.37
C VAL A 22 20.45 21.83 0.36
N ARG A 23 20.99 22.23 1.52
CA ARG A 23 22.39 22.66 1.66
C ARG A 23 23.33 21.56 2.15
N ASP A 24 22.90 20.80 3.16
CA ASP A 24 23.78 19.86 3.85
C ASP A 24 23.55 18.41 3.37
N ASN A 25 22.45 17.77 3.80
CA ASN A 25 22.18 16.35 3.51
C ASN A 25 20.87 16.15 2.74
N ALA A 26 21.00 15.70 1.48
CA ALA A 26 19.89 15.39 0.59
C ALA A 26 19.00 14.24 1.09
N ILE A 27 19.59 13.18 1.64
CA ILE A 27 18.84 12.00 2.11
C ILE A 27 18.00 12.36 3.32
N MET A 28 18.57 13.06 4.30
CA MET A 28 17.82 13.50 5.48
C MET A 28 16.71 14.49 5.11
N ALA A 29 16.96 15.38 4.14
CA ALA A 29 15.93 16.29 3.65
C ALA A 29 14.74 15.51 3.06
N LEU A 30 15.02 14.53 2.21
CA LEU A 30 14.00 13.67 1.59
C LEU A 30 13.29 12.79 2.61
N LEU A 31 14.00 12.20 3.57
CA LEU A 31 13.43 11.33 4.60
C LEU A 31 12.33 12.03 5.41
N HIS A 32 12.46 13.34 5.60
CA HIS A 32 11.46 14.16 6.28
C HIS A 32 10.48 14.87 5.31
N ASP A 33 10.60 14.66 4.00
CA ASP A 33 9.64 15.15 3.01
C ASP A 33 8.41 14.23 2.94
N LYS A 34 7.31 14.74 2.36
CA LYS A 34 6.07 13.98 2.23
C LYS A 34 6.24 12.66 1.48
N LEU A 35 7.25 12.55 0.61
CA LEU A 35 7.55 11.32 -0.10
C LEU A 35 7.69 10.11 0.84
N PHE A 36 8.33 10.31 1.99
CA PHE A 36 8.66 9.26 2.95
C PHE A 36 7.89 9.42 4.27
N HIS A 37 6.58 9.65 4.19
CA HIS A 37 5.72 9.64 5.38
C HIS A 37 5.37 8.20 5.81
N GLN A 38 5.09 8.02 7.11
CA GLN A 38 4.54 6.77 7.62
C GLN A 38 3.21 6.45 6.92
N ARG A 39 3.08 5.24 6.38
CA ARG A 39 1.83 4.77 5.78
C ARG A 39 1.08 3.91 6.79
N ILE A 40 -0.19 4.22 7.00
CA ILE A 40 -1.07 3.44 7.87
C ILE A 40 -2.08 2.71 7.00
N GLU A 41 -2.06 1.38 7.05
CA GLU A 41 -3.02 0.56 6.34
C GLU A 41 -4.38 0.56 7.04
N LYS A 42 -5.46 0.62 6.25
CA LYS A 42 -6.81 0.50 6.79
C LYS A 42 -7.09 -0.95 7.17
N LYS A 43 -7.38 -1.18 8.45
CA LYS A 43 -7.77 -2.49 8.98
C LYS A 43 -9.10 -2.95 8.35
N ARG A 44 -9.22 -4.25 8.06
CA ARG A 44 -10.46 -4.85 7.52
C ARG A 44 -11.54 -5.10 8.58
N LYS A 45 -11.15 -5.32 9.84
CA LYS A 45 -12.05 -5.58 10.98
C LYS A 45 -11.57 -4.80 12.21
N GLY A 46 -12.51 -4.43 13.10
CA GLY A 46 -12.23 -3.75 14.37
C GLY A 46 -12.35 -2.23 14.31
N LYS A 47 -11.64 -1.51 15.20
CA LYS A 47 -11.73 -0.04 15.28
C LYS A 47 -11.24 0.61 13.99
N GLY A 48 -12.07 1.47 13.41
CA GLY A 48 -11.76 2.21 12.18
C GLY A 48 -11.88 1.40 10.89
N SER A 49 -12.45 0.18 10.94
CA SER A 49 -12.64 -0.64 9.73
C SER A 49 -13.97 -0.42 9.01
N TYR A 50 -14.91 0.33 9.60
CA TYR A 50 -16.22 0.58 8.99
C TYR A 50 -16.08 1.42 7.71
N GLN A 51 -16.69 0.95 6.63
CA GLN A 51 -16.75 1.63 5.34
C GLN A 51 -18.22 1.78 4.93
N ARG A 52 -18.69 3.01 4.67
CA ARG A 52 -20.09 3.29 4.31
C ARG A 52 -20.49 2.61 2.99
N LYS A 53 -19.56 2.50 2.05
CA LYS A 53 -19.76 1.84 0.75
C LYS A 53 -18.69 0.78 0.59
N GLU A 54 -19.10 -0.44 0.25
CA GLU A 54 -18.17 -1.52 -0.07
C GLU A 54 -17.59 -1.35 -1.47
N LYS A 55 -16.46 -2.03 -1.76
CA LYS A 55 -15.80 -2.01 -3.07
C LYS A 55 -16.71 -2.49 -4.21
N HIS A 56 -17.59 -3.45 -3.92
CA HIS A 56 -18.46 -4.10 -4.91
C HIS A 56 -19.93 -3.98 -4.47
N VAL A 57 -20.51 -2.80 -4.66
CA VAL A 57 -21.94 -2.56 -4.39
C VAL A 57 -22.78 -3.29 -5.46
N GLY A 58 -23.70 -4.16 -5.03
CA GLY A 58 -24.62 -4.87 -5.93
C GLY A 58 -24.04 -6.07 -6.67
N LYS A 59 -22.79 -6.47 -6.40
CA LYS A 59 -22.23 -7.73 -6.86
C LYS A 59 -22.04 -8.65 -5.66
N PHE A 60 -22.57 -9.87 -5.75
CA PHE A 60 -22.39 -10.94 -4.76
C PHE A 60 -20.94 -11.47 -4.84
N PHE A 61 -19.96 -10.64 -4.53
CA PHE A 61 -18.58 -11.07 -4.40
C PHE A 61 -18.23 -11.02 -2.91
N GLU A 62 -18.65 -12.10 -2.26
CA GLU A 62 -18.32 -12.39 -0.88
C GLU A 62 -16.79 -12.39 -0.70
N LYS A 63 -16.32 -11.64 0.29
CA LYS A 63 -14.92 -11.66 0.71
C LYS A 63 -14.61 -13.11 1.15
N PRO A 64 -13.52 -13.75 0.69
CA PRO A 64 -13.21 -15.14 1.05
C PRO A 64 -12.86 -15.32 2.54
N ASP A 65 -12.65 -14.22 3.26
CA ASP A 65 -12.11 -14.16 4.61
C ASP A 65 -12.94 -14.94 5.66
N TYR A 66 -14.26 -15.14 5.44
CA TYR A 66 -15.14 -15.93 6.33
C TYR A 66 -15.32 -17.40 5.91
N LYS A 67 -15.05 -17.75 4.65
CA LYS A 67 -15.26 -19.13 4.16
C LYS A 67 -14.26 -20.14 4.71
N PHE A 68 -13.13 -19.69 5.24
CA PHE A 68 -12.17 -20.57 5.92
C PHE A 68 -12.67 -21.09 7.28
N PHE A 69 -13.60 -20.39 7.94
CA PHE A 69 -14.13 -20.80 9.25
C PHE A 69 -15.34 -21.71 9.14
N ASP A 70 -16.18 -21.56 8.11
CA ASP A 70 -17.40 -22.39 7.96
C ASP A 70 -17.08 -23.86 7.66
N PHE A 71 -16.09 -24.15 6.80
CA PHE A 71 -15.65 -25.52 6.55
C PHE A 71 -15.05 -26.18 7.79
N ARG A 72 -14.35 -25.42 8.65
CA ARG A 72 -13.79 -25.95 9.91
C ARG A 72 -14.89 -26.27 10.91
N ASN A 73 -15.91 -25.43 11.05
CA ASN A 73 -17.05 -25.69 11.93
C ASN A 73 -17.90 -26.88 11.45
N PHE A 74 -18.06 -27.06 10.13
CA PHE A 74 -18.75 -28.23 9.56
C PHE A 74 -18.01 -29.55 9.83
N ILE A 75 -16.69 -29.59 9.61
CA ILE A 75 -15.89 -30.80 9.86
C ILE A 75 -15.84 -31.15 11.36
N ILE A 76 -15.70 -30.13 12.23
CA ILE A 76 -15.69 -30.34 13.69
C ILE A 76 -17.07 -30.81 14.18
N GLY A 77 -18.18 -30.27 13.65
CA GLY A 77 -19.53 -30.70 14.00
C GLY A 77 -19.90 -32.10 13.49
N PHE A 78 -19.31 -32.54 12.36
CA PHE A 78 -19.54 -33.86 11.77
C PHE A 78 -18.75 -34.99 12.46
N PHE A 79 -17.60 -34.68 13.08
CA PHE A 79 -16.75 -35.68 13.77
C PHE A 79 -16.95 -35.74 15.29
N LEU A 80 -17.72 -34.83 15.89
CA LEU A 80 -18.02 -34.80 17.33
C LEU A 80 -19.50 -35.05 17.67
N SER A 81 -20.31 -35.48 16.70
CA SER A 81 -21.68 -35.98 16.89
C SER A 81 -21.74 -37.50 16.77
#